data_AF-A0AA97EBF2-F1
#
_entry.id   AF-A0AA97EBF2-F1
#
_cell.length_a   1.000
_cell.length_b   1.000
_cell.length_c   1.000
_cell.angle_alpha   90.00
_cell.angle_beta   90.00
_cell.angle_gamma   90.00
#
_symmetry.space_group_name_H-M   'P 1'
#
loop_
_entity.id
_entity.type
_entity.pdbx_description
1 polymer ?
#
loop_
_entity_poly.entity_id
_entity_poly.type
_entity_poly.pdbx_seq_one_letter_code
_entity_poly.pdbx_strand_id
1 'polypeptide(L)'
;MVTNTYLRELITHTQKALNICSKNTKIYQHLGELYKIQKDFEQASYYYIEAIKLSPAPSSCFYSLHFTLQAMNWFGGCSDTHLIEDGVLALRQVVQENSDFNFSKIVLGELLAQQGNIEEATSYYRSASYHQTMLSHPELVKKSWDNSFQRQPNFLIVGFPKCGTTSLYSYLASHPKILPTATKEIRQINLSEMREIDLYLSHFPTITDSSYLTFEASPSSILFPKFLRDLSKHLSKTKVIILLRNPVNRSISEFYFAQKILNIRSPTYFEESVDSLLNSEDPCSIFELLSRFSLYLTDETSLKQVPNFYQDEKILQNGILPHILGSFYIYYLKAWLQYFSKEKVLILQSEDLFQKPVEVMEKVYEFLGLATHALSQYHNSNPNTYPLVSKKCRNQMENLFRPYNQQLESYLDMQFNW
;
A
#
# COMPACT_ATOMS: atom_id res chain seq x y z
N MET A 1 -13.64 -14.68 19.02
CA MET A 1 -13.41 -15.33 17.72
C MET A 1 -14.76 -15.56 17.07
N VAL A 2 -14.99 -15.08 15.85
CA VAL A 2 -15.97 -15.75 15.00
C VAL A 2 -15.37 -17.13 14.78
N THR A 3 -15.89 -18.16 15.45
CA THR A 3 -15.45 -19.54 15.21
C THR A 3 -15.56 -19.81 13.71
N ASN A 4 -14.59 -20.52 13.11
CA ASN A 4 -14.62 -20.88 11.68
C ASN A 4 -16.00 -21.46 11.28
N THR A 5 -16.65 -22.15 12.21
CA THR A 5 -18.06 -22.62 12.14
C THR A 5 -19.08 -21.51 11.87
N TYR A 6 -19.10 -20.43 12.67
CA TYR A 6 -20.04 -19.32 12.49
C TYR A 6 -19.84 -18.58 11.16
N LEU A 7 -18.59 -18.42 10.72
CA LEU A 7 -18.32 -17.79 9.42
C LEU A 7 -18.83 -18.64 8.26
N ARG A 8 -18.64 -19.97 8.32
CA ARG A 8 -19.20 -20.91 7.34
C ARG A 8 -20.72 -20.89 7.33
N GLU A 9 -21.34 -20.86 8.51
CA GLU A 9 -22.80 -20.71 8.62
C GLU A 9 -23.27 -19.40 8.00
N LEU A 10 -22.61 -18.28 8.28
CA LEU A 10 -22.97 -16.99 7.73
C LEU A 10 -22.86 -16.95 6.20
N ILE A 11 -21.81 -17.53 5.63
CA ILE A 11 -21.67 -17.71 4.18
C ILE A 11 -22.82 -18.56 3.63
N THR A 12 -23.11 -19.69 4.25
CA THR A 12 -24.21 -20.59 3.84
C THR A 12 -25.55 -19.87 3.82
N HIS A 13 -25.87 -19.10 4.87
CA HIS A 13 -27.11 -18.33 4.95
C HIS A 13 -27.16 -17.22 3.90
N THR A 14 -26.03 -16.54 3.66
CA THR A 14 -25.94 -15.47 2.67
C THR A 14 -26.08 -16.02 1.24
N GLN A 15 -25.53 -17.21 0.95
CA GLN A 15 -25.72 -17.91 -0.32
C GLN A 15 -27.20 -18.32 -0.54
N LYS A 16 -27.89 -18.78 0.51
CA LYS A 16 -29.35 -19.04 0.43
C LYS A 16 -30.13 -17.75 0.13
N ALA A 17 -29.76 -16.63 0.75
CA ALA A 17 -30.37 -15.34 0.46
C ALA A 17 -30.12 -14.91 -1.00
N LEU A 18 -28.93 -15.19 -1.54
CA LEU A 18 -28.61 -14.92 -2.93
C LEU A 18 -29.48 -15.74 -3.90
N ASN A 19 -29.75 -17.02 -3.59
CA ASN A 19 -30.63 -17.85 -4.40
C ASN A 19 -32.07 -17.31 -4.48
N ILE A 20 -32.53 -16.58 -3.46
CA ILE A 20 -33.85 -15.93 -3.45
C ILE A 20 -33.79 -14.58 -4.18
N CYS A 21 -32.73 -13.80 -3.96
CA CYS A 21 -32.57 -12.43 -4.46
C CYS A 21 -31.36 -12.29 -5.41
N SER A 22 -31.37 -13.04 -6.52
CA SER A 22 -30.21 -13.23 -7.40
C SER A 22 -29.66 -11.98 -8.09
N LYS A 23 -30.41 -10.88 -8.11
CA LYS A 23 -29.97 -9.59 -8.71
C LYS A 23 -29.49 -8.57 -7.67
N ASN A 24 -29.41 -8.93 -6.39
CA ASN A 24 -29.06 -7.99 -5.33
C ASN A 24 -27.54 -7.89 -5.13
N THR A 25 -26.93 -6.85 -5.68
CA THR A 25 -25.47 -6.60 -5.63
C THR A 25 -24.91 -6.46 -4.21
N LYS A 26 -25.72 -6.04 -3.23
CA LYS A 26 -25.27 -5.96 -1.84
C LYS A 26 -25.01 -7.33 -1.23
N ILE A 27 -25.75 -8.36 -1.66
CA ILE A 27 -25.55 -9.74 -1.19
C ILE A 27 -24.24 -10.29 -1.74
N TYR A 28 -23.96 -10.07 -3.02
CA TYR A 28 -22.66 -10.38 -3.64
C TYR A 28 -21.51 -9.67 -2.92
N GLN A 29 -21.63 -8.36 -2.69
CA GLN A 29 -20.62 -7.62 -1.94
C GLN A 29 -20.40 -8.22 -0.55
N HIS A 30 -21.46 -8.59 0.16
CA HIS A 30 -21.35 -9.19 1.48
C HIS A 30 -20.63 -10.55 1.42
N LEU A 31 -20.97 -11.41 0.45
CA LEU A 31 -20.27 -12.68 0.23
C LEU A 31 -18.79 -12.45 -0.06
N GLY A 32 -18.46 -11.50 -0.93
CA GLY A 32 -17.07 -11.14 -1.22
C GLY A 32 -16.29 -10.74 0.04
N GLU A 33 -16.90 -9.95 0.93
CA GLU A 33 -16.28 -9.54 2.19
C GLU A 33 -16.09 -10.74 3.15
N LEU A 34 -17.06 -11.66 3.22
CA LEU A 34 -16.96 -12.87 4.04
C LEU A 34 -15.86 -13.83 3.57
N TYR A 35 -15.74 -14.05 2.26
CA TYR A 35 -14.67 -14.88 1.70
C TYR A 35 -13.29 -14.22 1.85
N LYS A 36 -13.21 -12.89 1.74
CA LYS A 36 -11.99 -12.14 2.05
C LYS A 36 -11.56 -12.32 3.50
N ILE A 37 -12.51 -12.34 4.45
CA ILE A 37 -12.24 -12.66 5.87
C ILE A 37 -11.72 -14.10 6.02
N GLN A 38 -12.23 -15.05 5.23
CA GLN A 38 -11.70 -16.42 5.16
C GLN A 38 -10.32 -16.53 4.48
N LYS A 39 -9.80 -15.43 3.92
CA LYS A 39 -8.60 -15.39 3.07
C LYS A 39 -8.75 -16.20 1.78
N ASP A 40 -9.99 -16.45 1.36
CA ASP A 40 -10.32 -17.02 0.07
C ASP A 40 -10.52 -15.87 -0.94
N PHE A 41 -9.40 -15.38 -1.46
CA PHE A 41 -9.39 -14.18 -2.32
C PHE A 41 -9.96 -14.43 -3.72
N GLU A 42 -9.88 -15.66 -4.22
CA GLU A 42 -10.47 -16.05 -5.50
C GLU A 42 -11.99 -16.01 -5.40
N GLN A 43 -12.56 -16.69 -4.40
CA GLN A 43 -14.01 -16.69 -4.21
C GLN A 43 -14.53 -15.30 -3.85
N ALA A 44 -13.75 -14.50 -3.10
CA ALA A 44 -14.09 -13.11 -2.85
C ALA A 44 -14.15 -12.28 -4.15
N SER A 45 -13.14 -12.42 -5.01
CA SER A 45 -13.08 -11.74 -6.30
C SER A 45 -14.23 -12.13 -7.22
N TYR A 46 -14.60 -13.42 -7.25
CA TYR A 46 -15.75 -13.93 -7.99
C TYR A 46 -17.01 -13.14 -7.63
N TYR A 47 -17.33 -13.04 -6.33
CA TYR A 47 -18.54 -12.33 -5.91
C TYR A 47 -18.50 -10.83 -6.22
N TYR A 48 -17.33 -10.18 -6.16
CA TYR A 48 -17.22 -8.78 -6.58
C TYR A 48 -17.41 -8.61 -8.09
N ILE A 49 -16.87 -9.51 -8.91
CA ILE A 49 -17.04 -9.51 -10.37
C ILE A 49 -18.52 -9.71 -10.72
N GLU A 50 -19.20 -10.67 -10.10
CA GLU A 50 -20.64 -10.88 -10.31
C GLU A 50 -21.48 -9.64 -9.89
N ALA A 51 -21.10 -8.97 -8.80
CA ALA A 51 -21.74 -7.71 -8.42
C ALA A 51 -21.56 -6.61 -9.49
N ILE A 52 -20.37 -6.51 -10.08
CA ILE A 52 -20.04 -5.55 -11.14
C ILE A 52 -20.83 -5.85 -12.42
N LYS A 53 -20.95 -7.13 -12.80
CA LYS A 53 -21.77 -7.57 -13.95
C LYS A 53 -23.24 -7.14 -13.80
N LEU A 54 -23.78 -7.17 -12.58
CA LEU A 54 -25.18 -6.81 -12.29
C LEU A 54 -25.42 -5.29 -12.18
N SER A 55 -24.42 -4.52 -11.73
CA SER A 55 -24.52 -3.06 -11.62
C SER A 55 -23.16 -2.40 -11.87
N PRO A 56 -22.92 -1.93 -13.11
CA PRO A 56 -21.64 -1.34 -13.52
C PRO A 56 -21.43 0.10 -13.00
N ALA A 57 -22.40 0.68 -12.28
CA ALA A 57 -22.26 1.98 -11.61
C ALA A 57 -21.09 1.95 -10.59
N PRO A 58 -20.52 3.10 -10.18
CA PRO A 58 -19.38 3.12 -9.26
C PRO A 58 -19.78 2.54 -7.89
N SER A 59 -19.62 1.22 -7.77
CA SER A 59 -19.94 0.43 -6.60
C SER A 59 -18.66 0.27 -5.77
N SER A 60 -18.82 0.14 -4.46
CA SER A 60 -17.72 -0.24 -3.56
C SER A 60 -17.04 -1.56 -3.99
N CYS A 61 -17.68 -2.37 -4.83
CA CYS A 61 -17.14 -3.62 -5.34
C CYS A 61 -15.90 -3.44 -6.21
N PHE A 62 -15.73 -2.34 -6.95
CA PHE A 62 -14.48 -2.12 -7.68
C PHE A 62 -13.31 -1.98 -6.71
N TYR A 63 -13.47 -1.16 -5.67
CA TYR A 63 -12.45 -0.99 -4.64
C TYR A 63 -12.17 -2.30 -3.91
N SER A 64 -13.23 -3.02 -3.52
CA SER A 64 -13.07 -4.33 -2.87
C SER A 64 -12.36 -5.33 -3.79
N LEU A 65 -12.68 -5.38 -5.08
CA LEU A 65 -12.01 -6.22 -6.06
C LEU A 65 -10.53 -5.84 -6.19
N HIS A 66 -10.22 -4.58 -6.44
CA HIS A 66 -8.84 -4.07 -6.52
C HIS A 66 -7.99 -4.48 -5.31
N PHE A 67 -8.47 -4.24 -4.09
CA PHE A 67 -7.73 -4.61 -2.88
C PHE A 67 -7.62 -6.13 -2.69
N THR A 68 -8.63 -6.89 -3.10
CA THR A 68 -8.59 -8.35 -3.05
C THR A 68 -7.62 -8.92 -4.08
N LEU A 69 -7.57 -8.42 -5.31
CA LEU A 69 -6.59 -8.81 -6.33
C LEU A 69 -5.16 -8.54 -5.84
N GLN A 70 -4.93 -7.39 -5.21
CA GLN A 70 -3.63 -7.08 -4.61
C GLN A 70 -3.28 -8.00 -3.44
N ALA A 71 -4.25 -8.34 -2.59
CA ALA A 71 -4.03 -9.30 -1.52
C ALA A 71 -3.69 -10.69 -2.11
N MET A 72 -4.42 -11.14 -3.11
CA MET A 72 -4.18 -12.40 -3.81
C MET A 72 -2.77 -12.49 -4.40
N ASN A 73 -2.28 -11.41 -5.03
CA ASN A 73 -0.90 -11.35 -5.53
C ASN A 73 0.15 -11.50 -4.42
N TRP A 74 -0.14 -11.01 -3.21
CA TRP A 74 0.75 -11.20 -2.04
C TRP A 74 0.81 -12.66 -1.60
N PHE A 75 -0.30 -13.39 -1.71
CA PHE A 75 -0.49 -14.75 -1.20
C PHE A 75 -0.35 -15.87 -2.25
N GLY A 76 0.32 -15.59 -3.38
CA GLY A 76 0.64 -16.61 -4.38
C GLY A 76 -0.07 -16.47 -5.72
N GLY A 77 -0.81 -15.38 -5.95
CA GLY A 77 -1.50 -15.10 -7.20
C GLY A 77 -2.83 -15.85 -7.34
N CYS A 78 -3.44 -15.75 -8.52
CA CYS A 78 -4.67 -16.45 -8.86
C CYS A 78 -4.35 -17.72 -9.65
N SER A 79 -4.92 -18.85 -9.22
CA SER A 79 -4.84 -20.13 -9.92
C SER A 79 -6.00 -20.34 -10.90
N ASP A 80 -7.14 -19.69 -10.66
CA ASP A 80 -8.32 -19.74 -11.52
C ASP A 80 -8.22 -18.75 -12.70
N THR A 81 -7.80 -19.24 -13.86
CA THR A 81 -7.73 -18.44 -15.08
C THR A 81 -9.09 -17.96 -15.57
N HIS A 82 -10.17 -18.73 -15.30
CA HIS A 82 -11.52 -18.36 -15.73
C HIS A 82 -12.05 -17.17 -14.95
N LEU A 83 -11.72 -17.08 -13.66
CA LEU A 83 -12.05 -15.91 -12.84
C LEU A 83 -11.47 -14.61 -13.44
N ILE A 84 -10.22 -14.67 -13.90
CA ILE A 84 -9.56 -13.52 -14.52
C ILE A 84 -10.21 -13.18 -15.87
N GLU A 85 -10.49 -14.17 -16.70
CA GLU A 85 -11.19 -14.00 -17.98
C GLU A 85 -12.57 -13.34 -17.80
N ASP A 86 -13.36 -13.86 -16.85
CA ASP A 86 -14.67 -13.33 -16.49
C ASP A 86 -14.61 -11.88 -15.99
N GLY A 87 -13.62 -11.57 -15.16
CA GLY A 87 -13.38 -10.22 -14.66
C GLY A 87 -13.01 -9.25 -15.79
N VAL A 88 -12.15 -9.67 -16.72
CA VAL A 88 -11.79 -8.86 -17.91
C VAL A 88 -13.01 -8.59 -18.77
N LEU A 89 -13.84 -9.60 -19.06
CA LEU A 89 -15.06 -9.43 -19.85
C LEU A 89 -16.03 -8.46 -19.19
N ALA A 90 -16.28 -8.61 -17.89
CA ALA A 90 -17.16 -7.72 -17.13
C ALA A 90 -16.66 -6.27 -17.14
N LEU A 91 -15.37 -6.06 -16.89
CA LEU A 91 -14.78 -4.72 -16.83
C LEU A 91 -14.66 -4.05 -18.21
N ARG A 92 -14.47 -4.82 -19.29
CA ARG A 92 -14.52 -4.28 -20.65
C ARG A 92 -15.89 -3.66 -20.94
N GLN A 93 -16.97 -4.36 -20.58
CA GLN A 93 -18.32 -3.83 -20.73
C GLN A 93 -18.50 -2.53 -19.93
N VAL A 94 -18.05 -2.50 -18.66
CA VAL A 94 -18.10 -1.31 -17.81
C VAL A 94 -17.36 -0.14 -18.45
N VAL A 95 -16.14 -0.36 -18.96
CA VAL A 95 -15.31 0.69 -19.56
C VAL A 95 -15.90 1.20 -20.87
N GLN A 96 -16.56 0.33 -21.66
CA GLN A 96 -17.28 0.72 -22.86
C GLN A 96 -18.51 1.59 -22.54
N GLU A 97 -19.26 1.24 -21.50
CA GLU A 97 -20.46 1.98 -21.09
C GLU A 97 -20.13 3.27 -20.34
N ASN A 98 -19.01 3.31 -19.61
CA ASN A 98 -18.59 4.42 -18.76
C ASN A 98 -17.09 4.72 -18.92
N SER A 99 -16.71 5.28 -20.07
CA SER A 99 -15.31 5.52 -20.42
C SER A 99 -14.57 6.50 -19.50
N ASP A 100 -15.28 7.30 -18.71
CA ASP A 100 -14.68 8.30 -17.81
C ASP A 100 -14.37 7.75 -16.41
N PHE A 101 -14.80 6.54 -16.09
CA PHE A 101 -14.52 5.93 -14.80
C PHE A 101 -13.09 5.36 -14.77
N ASN A 102 -12.12 6.18 -14.34
CA ASN A 102 -10.71 5.79 -14.30
C ASN A 102 -10.43 4.51 -13.52
N PHE A 103 -11.17 4.31 -12.41
CA PHE A 103 -10.89 3.20 -11.52
C PHE A 103 -11.20 1.84 -12.16
N SER A 104 -12.25 1.72 -12.99
CA SER A 104 -12.50 0.47 -13.73
C SER A 104 -11.38 0.16 -14.74
N LYS A 105 -10.80 1.18 -15.39
CA LYS A 105 -9.64 1.01 -16.27
C LYS A 105 -8.41 0.49 -15.53
N ILE A 106 -8.19 0.96 -14.30
CA ILE A 106 -7.10 0.45 -13.46
C ILE A 106 -7.33 -1.03 -13.13
N VAL A 107 -8.51 -1.39 -12.62
CA VAL A 107 -8.78 -2.80 -12.27
C VAL A 107 -8.74 -3.70 -13.51
N LEU A 108 -9.19 -3.21 -14.67
CA LEU A 108 -9.08 -3.93 -15.94
C LEU A 108 -7.62 -4.13 -16.34
N GLY A 109 -6.78 -3.09 -16.23
CA GLY A 109 -5.35 -3.20 -16.47
C GLY A 109 -4.67 -4.21 -15.54
N GLU A 110 -5.09 -4.29 -14.28
CA GLU A 110 -4.55 -5.26 -13.31
C GLU A 110 -4.85 -6.70 -13.73
N LEU A 111 -6.10 -6.99 -14.12
CA LEU A 111 -6.48 -8.32 -14.60
C LEU A 111 -5.79 -8.66 -15.93
N LEU A 112 -5.71 -7.72 -16.87
CA LEU A 112 -5.00 -7.93 -18.15
C LEU A 112 -3.51 -8.21 -17.94
N ALA A 113 -2.87 -7.50 -17.00
CA ALA A 113 -1.49 -7.74 -16.64
C ALA A 113 -1.29 -9.14 -16.03
N GLN A 114 -2.24 -9.61 -15.21
CA GLN A 114 -2.22 -10.99 -14.68
C GLN A 114 -2.39 -12.05 -15.78
N GLN A 115 -3.09 -11.74 -16.86
CA GLN A 115 -3.16 -12.60 -18.06
C GLN A 115 -1.90 -12.55 -18.94
N GLY A 116 -0.92 -11.70 -18.60
CA GLY A 116 0.25 -11.44 -19.44
C GLY A 116 -0.04 -10.53 -20.65
N ASN A 117 -1.22 -9.92 -20.73
CA ASN A 117 -1.57 -8.94 -21.77
C ASN A 117 -1.07 -7.53 -21.40
N ILE A 118 0.25 -7.39 -21.37
CA ILE A 118 0.96 -6.21 -20.85
C ILE A 118 0.69 -4.96 -21.70
N GLU A 119 0.61 -5.09 -23.03
CA GLU A 119 0.39 -3.96 -23.94
C GLU A 119 -0.99 -3.34 -23.73
N GLU A 120 -2.01 -4.18 -23.61
CA GLU A 120 -3.37 -3.68 -23.39
C GLU A 120 -3.53 -3.09 -21.98
N ALA A 121 -2.95 -3.75 -20.95
CA ALA A 121 -2.92 -3.21 -19.61
C ALA A 121 -2.29 -1.81 -19.56
N THR A 122 -1.14 -1.64 -20.23
CA THR A 122 -0.43 -0.37 -20.38
C THR A 122 -1.32 0.70 -21.01
N SER A 123 -2.11 0.35 -22.03
CA SER A 123 -3.05 1.26 -22.69
C SER A 123 -4.13 1.77 -21.72
N TYR A 124 -4.71 0.88 -20.90
CA TYR A 124 -5.72 1.27 -19.92
C TYR A 124 -5.14 2.13 -18.78
N TYR A 125 -3.94 1.83 -18.30
CA TYR A 125 -3.27 2.66 -17.30
C TYR A 125 -2.94 4.07 -17.82
N ARG A 126 -2.41 4.17 -19.05
CA ARG A 126 -2.20 5.46 -19.71
C ARG A 126 -3.50 6.22 -19.92
N SER A 127 -4.58 5.53 -20.30
CA SER A 127 -5.91 6.13 -20.43
C SER A 127 -6.39 6.68 -19.08
N ALA A 128 -6.32 5.90 -18.00
CA ALA A 128 -6.70 6.38 -16.66
C ALA A 128 -5.89 7.61 -16.23
N SER A 129 -4.57 7.58 -16.50
CA SER A 129 -3.66 8.71 -16.26
C SER A 129 -4.04 9.95 -17.08
N TYR A 130 -4.34 9.78 -18.37
CA TYR A 130 -4.78 10.85 -19.26
C TYR A 130 -6.06 11.50 -18.74
N HIS A 131 -7.09 10.71 -18.47
CA HIS A 131 -8.39 11.23 -18.03
C HIS A 131 -8.27 11.96 -16.68
N GLN A 132 -7.55 11.42 -15.70
CA GLN A 132 -7.30 12.14 -14.44
C GLN A 132 -6.56 13.48 -14.67
N THR A 133 -5.53 13.47 -15.50
CA THR A 133 -4.76 14.69 -15.79
C THR A 133 -5.60 15.70 -16.56
N MET A 134 -6.42 15.25 -17.50
CA MET A 134 -7.32 16.09 -18.30
C MET A 134 -8.39 16.76 -17.45
N LEU A 135 -8.94 16.06 -16.45
CA LEU A 135 -9.92 16.61 -15.50
C LEU A 135 -9.32 17.72 -14.62
N SER A 136 -8.07 17.59 -14.22
CA SER A 136 -7.40 18.54 -13.32
C SER A 136 -6.64 19.66 -14.04
N HIS A 137 -6.09 19.39 -15.22
CA HIS A 137 -5.19 20.28 -15.97
C HIS A 137 -5.43 20.21 -17.50
N PRO A 138 -6.62 20.57 -17.99
CA PRO A 138 -6.98 20.37 -19.41
C PRO A 138 -6.07 21.12 -20.39
N GLU A 139 -5.67 22.36 -20.06
CA GLU A 139 -4.79 23.16 -20.93
C GLU A 139 -3.36 22.62 -20.98
N LEU A 140 -2.88 22.02 -19.88
CA LEU A 140 -1.58 21.35 -19.85
C LEU A 140 -1.58 20.13 -20.75
N VAL A 141 -2.64 19.32 -20.69
CA VAL A 141 -2.79 18.12 -21.51
C VAL A 141 -2.77 18.48 -23.00
N LYS A 142 -3.55 19.50 -23.42
CA LYS A 142 -3.56 19.96 -24.81
C LYS A 142 -2.18 20.40 -25.32
N LYS A 143 -1.36 21.00 -24.45
CA LYS A 143 -0.06 21.57 -24.81
C LYS A 143 1.08 20.55 -24.77
N SER A 144 1.06 19.61 -23.82
CA SER A 144 2.27 18.89 -23.41
C SER A 144 2.08 17.38 -23.23
N TRP A 145 0.88 16.84 -23.42
CA TRP A 145 0.68 15.39 -23.37
C TRP A 145 1.27 14.70 -24.60
N ASP A 146 2.10 13.68 -24.37
CA ASP A 146 2.70 12.87 -25.43
C ASP A 146 2.65 11.38 -25.05
N ASN A 147 1.96 10.56 -25.83
CA ASN A 147 1.82 9.12 -25.57
C ASN A 147 3.13 8.32 -25.79
N SER A 148 4.09 8.89 -26.52
CA SER A 148 5.42 8.31 -26.73
C SER A 148 6.40 8.67 -25.62
N PHE A 149 6.09 9.69 -24.81
CA PHE A 149 6.94 10.16 -23.75
C PHE A 149 6.79 9.29 -22.50
N GLN A 150 7.90 8.71 -22.04
CA GLN A 150 7.95 7.94 -20.80
C GLN A 150 9.05 8.53 -19.92
N ARG A 151 8.65 9.03 -18.75
CA ARG A 151 9.55 9.68 -17.79
C ARG A 151 9.47 8.96 -16.45
N GLN A 152 10.63 8.77 -15.82
CA GLN A 152 10.72 8.32 -14.43
C GLN A 152 9.96 9.28 -13.51
N PRO A 153 9.24 8.79 -12.48
CA PRO A 153 8.67 9.66 -11.46
C PRO A 153 9.70 10.65 -10.91
N ASN A 154 9.26 11.87 -10.65
CA ASN A 154 10.12 12.87 -10.02
C ASN A 154 10.43 12.51 -8.58
N PHE A 155 9.43 11.99 -7.86
CA PHE A 155 9.62 11.53 -6.50
C PHE A 155 8.63 10.42 -6.13
N LEU A 156 8.93 9.70 -5.06
CA LEU A 156 8.10 8.63 -4.50
C LEU A 156 7.91 8.82 -3.00
N ILE A 157 6.75 8.45 -2.47
CA ILE A 157 6.52 8.29 -1.03
C ILE A 157 6.46 6.80 -0.72
N VAL A 158 7.54 6.27 -0.17
CA VAL A 158 7.78 4.81 -0.17
C VAL A 158 7.49 4.14 1.17
N GLY A 159 7.27 4.92 2.22
CA GLY A 159 6.99 4.38 3.54
C GLY A 159 6.98 5.42 4.65
N PHE A 160 6.76 5.01 5.89
CA PHE A 160 6.28 3.66 6.28
C PHE A 160 4.74 3.61 6.31
N PRO A 161 4.12 2.42 6.25
CA PRO A 161 2.68 2.29 6.47
C PRO A 161 2.30 2.86 7.83
N LYS A 162 1.15 3.54 7.88
CA LYS A 162 0.59 4.16 9.10
C LYS A 162 1.37 5.36 9.68
N CYS A 163 2.27 5.95 8.89
CA CYS A 163 3.03 7.17 9.19
C CYS A 163 2.48 8.44 8.52
N GLY A 164 1.18 8.51 8.19
CA GLY A 164 0.60 9.74 7.62
C GLY A 164 0.87 9.99 6.12
N THR A 165 1.36 8.99 5.40
CA THR A 165 1.65 9.07 3.96
C THR A 165 0.45 9.47 3.10
N THR A 166 -0.78 9.09 3.48
CA THR A 166 -2.00 9.54 2.77
C THR A 166 -2.27 11.03 2.95
N SER A 167 -2.00 11.59 4.14
CA SER A 167 -2.11 13.03 4.38
C SER A 167 -1.09 13.78 3.52
N LEU A 168 0.19 13.35 3.55
CA LEU A 168 1.23 13.95 2.72
C LEU A 168 0.92 13.84 1.21
N TYR A 169 0.44 12.68 0.75
CA TYR A 169 -0.01 12.49 -0.63
C TYR A 169 -1.09 13.52 -1.00
N SER A 170 -2.09 13.70 -0.15
CA SER A 170 -3.18 14.65 -0.40
C SER A 170 -2.69 16.10 -0.44
N TYR A 171 -1.75 16.46 0.43
CA TYR A 171 -1.16 17.80 0.44
C TYR A 171 -0.38 18.08 -0.84
N LEU A 172 0.43 17.12 -1.30
CA LEU A 172 1.23 17.25 -2.52
C LEU A 172 0.37 17.19 -3.78
N ALA A 173 -0.64 16.33 -3.83
CA ALA A 173 -1.59 16.26 -4.94
C ALA A 173 -2.41 17.55 -5.12
N SER A 174 -2.48 18.40 -4.09
CA SER A 174 -3.14 19.71 -4.16
C SER A 174 -2.26 20.81 -4.77
N HIS A 175 -0.95 20.56 -4.96
CA HIS A 175 -0.03 21.56 -5.51
C HIS A 175 -0.23 21.69 -7.03
N PRO A 176 -0.35 22.92 -7.60
CA PRO A 176 -0.66 23.15 -9.02
C PRO A 176 0.43 22.74 -10.03
N LYS A 177 1.54 22.20 -9.53
CA LYS A 177 2.71 21.73 -10.32
C LYS A 177 3.06 20.27 -10.02
N ILE A 178 2.23 19.57 -9.25
CA ILE A 178 2.41 18.16 -8.94
C ILE A 178 1.26 17.38 -9.55
N LEU A 179 1.59 16.34 -10.31
CA LEU A 179 0.63 15.47 -10.98
C LEU A 179 0.74 14.06 -10.39
N PRO A 180 -0.22 13.63 -9.56
CA PRO A 180 -0.23 12.28 -9.03
C PRO A 180 -0.59 11.26 -10.13
N THR A 181 -0.22 10.01 -9.91
CA THR A 181 -0.73 8.86 -10.66
C THR A 181 -2.24 8.71 -10.51
N ALA A 182 -2.87 8.03 -11.47
CA ALA A 182 -4.33 7.81 -11.51
C ALA A 182 -4.89 7.15 -10.22
N THR A 183 -4.07 6.32 -9.59
CA THR A 183 -4.34 5.70 -8.30
C THR A 183 -3.12 5.84 -7.41
N LYS A 184 -3.37 6.04 -6.11
CA LYS A 184 -2.36 5.86 -5.06
C LYS A 184 -2.10 4.36 -4.87
N GLU A 185 -0.90 4.02 -4.39
CA GLU A 185 -0.51 2.64 -4.13
C GLU A 185 -0.60 1.78 -5.39
N ILE A 186 0.24 2.07 -6.39
CA ILE A 186 0.32 1.28 -7.63
C ILE A 186 0.74 -0.18 -7.34
N ARG A 187 1.27 -0.45 -6.13
CA ARG A 187 1.65 -1.76 -5.55
C ARG A 187 2.48 -2.62 -6.51
N GLN A 188 3.00 -3.74 -5.99
CA GLN A 188 4.12 -4.43 -6.63
C GLN A 188 3.69 -5.16 -7.89
N ILE A 189 4.19 -4.69 -9.01
CA ILE A 189 4.55 -5.52 -10.15
C ILE A 189 5.93 -6.12 -9.80
N ASN A 190 6.19 -7.39 -10.12
CA ASN A 190 7.47 -8.03 -9.82
C ASN A 190 8.58 -7.42 -10.68
N LEU A 191 9.14 -6.24 -10.39
CA LEU A 191 10.03 -5.46 -11.29
C LEU A 191 11.38 -6.11 -11.70
N SER A 192 11.51 -7.42 -11.69
CA SER A 192 12.65 -8.15 -12.24
C SER A 192 12.77 -8.06 -13.76
N GLU A 193 11.67 -7.83 -14.52
CA GLU A 193 11.72 -7.73 -15.98
C GLU A 193 11.51 -6.30 -16.51
N MET A 194 12.14 -5.95 -17.64
CA MET A 194 11.96 -4.63 -18.27
C MET A 194 10.51 -4.36 -18.70
N ARG A 195 9.73 -5.40 -19.02
CA ARG A 195 8.30 -5.24 -19.36
C ARG A 195 7.46 -4.78 -18.17
N GLU A 196 7.91 -5.09 -16.95
CA GLU A 196 7.20 -4.77 -15.72
C GLU A 196 7.47 -3.33 -15.26
N ILE A 197 8.66 -2.77 -15.55
CA ILE A 197 8.92 -1.35 -15.32
C ILE A 197 8.11 -0.47 -16.28
N ASP A 198 7.93 -0.89 -17.55
CA ASP A 198 7.11 -0.13 -18.50
C ASP A 198 5.65 -0.07 -18.06
N LEU A 199 5.14 -1.19 -17.57
CA LEU A 199 3.81 -1.28 -16.97
C LEU A 199 3.68 -0.34 -15.76
N TYR A 200 4.66 -0.34 -14.84
CA TYR A 200 4.68 0.60 -13.72
C TYR A 200 4.69 2.07 -14.17
N LEU A 201 5.55 2.42 -15.14
CA LEU A 201 5.68 3.79 -15.65
C LEU A 201 4.42 4.27 -16.40
N SER A 202 3.60 3.34 -16.90
CA SER A 202 2.36 3.66 -17.62
C SER A 202 1.27 4.31 -16.75
N HIS A 203 1.37 4.19 -15.44
CA HIS A 203 0.46 4.86 -14.49
C HIS A 203 0.72 6.36 -14.35
N PHE A 204 1.89 6.85 -14.79
CA PHE A 204 2.30 8.24 -14.63
C PHE A 204 1.79 9.12 -15.77
N PRO A 205 1.51 10.41 -15.52
CA PRO A 205 1.19 11.37 -16.57
C PRO A 205 2.35 11.55 -17.56
N THR A 206 2.07 11.51 -18.85
CA THR A 206 3.09 11.65 -19.90
C THR A 206 3.22 13.10 -20.38
N ILE A 207 3.40 14.01 -19.41
CA ILE A 207 3.57 15.45 -19.65
C ILE A 207 5.05 15.77 -19.92
N THR A 208 5.31 16.35 -21.09
CA THR A 208 6.66 16.77 -21.53
C THR A 208 7.16 18.06 -20.86
N ASP A 209 6.25 18.89 -20.32
CA ASP A 209 6.61 20.09 -19.57
C ASP A 209 7.31 19.72 -18.25
N SER A 210 8.62 19.92 -18.20
CA SER A 210 9.46 19.56 -17.07
C SER A 210 9.22 20.40 -15.81
N SER A 211 8.44 21.49 -15.90
CA SER A 211 8.05 22.30 -14.73
C SER A 211 7.02 21.59 -13.84
N TYR A 212 6.41 20.50 -14.32
CA TYR A 212 5.53 19.64 -13.54
C TYR A 212 6.29 18.42 -13.01
N LEU A 213 6.00 18.08 -11.75
CA LEU A 213 6.53 16.89 -11.09
C LEU A 213 5.48 15.79 -11.05
N THR A 214 5.86 14.55 -11.35
CA THR A 214 4.99 13.37 -11.19
C THR A 214 5.41 12.53 -9.99
N PHE A 215 4.43 11.91 -9.32
CA PHE A 215 4.72 11.07 -8.15
C PHE A 215 3.66 10.01 -7.88
N GLU A 216 4.05 9.01 -7.09
CA GLU A 216 3.15 8.06 -6.46
C GLU A 216 3.51 7.86 -4.99
N ALA A 217 2.62 7.19 -4.26
CA ALA A 217 2.84 6.83 -2.87
C ALA A 217 2.44 5.37 -2.63
N SER A 218 3.43 4.52 -2.43
CA SER A 218 3.28 3.10 -2.05
C SER A 218 4.01 2.83 -0.74
N PRO A 219 3.40 3.12 0.42
CA PRO A 219 4.09 3.08 1.71
C PRO A 219 4.58 1.70 2.13
N SER A 220 3.96 0.63 1.64
CA SER A 220 4.37 -0.74 1.92
C SER A 220 5.66 -1.10 1.21
N SER A 221 6.04 -0.39 0.14
CA SER A 221 7.25 -0.67 -0.63
C SER A 221 8.45 -0.76 0.29
N ILE A 222 8.64 0.16 1.24
CA ILE A 222 9.82 0.17 2.14
C ILE A 222 10.07 -1.14 2.89
N LEU A 223 9.02 -1.95 3.09
CA LEU A 223 9.11 -3.25 3.75
C LEU A 223 9.73 -4.36 2.85
N PHE A 224 9.99 -4.06 1.58
CA PHE A 224 10.48 -4.98 0.56
C PHE A 224 11.75 -4.46 -0.14
N PRO A 225 12.93 -4.55 0.49
CA PRO A 225 14.15 -3.94 -0.06
C PRO A 225 14.53 -4.44 -1.46
N LYS A 226 14.22 -5.71 -1.79
CA LYS A 226 14.46 -6.26 -3.14
C LYS A 226 13.74 -5.44 -4.22
N PHE A 227 12.44 -5.18 -4.02
CA PHE A 227 11.64 -4.39 -4.94
C PHE A 227 12.26 -3.01 -5.19
N LEU A 228 12.84 -2.40 -4.16
CA LEU A 228 13.34 -1.02 -4.28
C LEU A 228 14.77 -0.91 -4.74
N ARG A 229 15.59 -1.93 -4.47
CA ARG A 229 16.84 -2.12 -5.18
C ARG A 229 16.60 -2.27 -6.68
N ASP A 230 15.61 -3.07 -7.06
CA ASP A 230 15.33 -3.29 -8.48
C ASP A 230 14.73 -2.02 -9.10
N LEU A 231 13.84 -1.32 -8.40
CA LEU A 231 13.31 -0.02 -8.80
C LEU A 231 14.42 1.06 -8.91
N SER A 232 15.38 1.11 -7.99
CA SER A 232 16.44 2.14 -7.99
C SER A 232 17.35 2.06 -9.23
N LYS A 233 17.53 0.87 -9.82
CA LYS A 233 18.26 0.68 -11.08
C LYS A 233 17.58 1.42 -12.24
N HIS A 234 16.26 1.50 -12.22
CA HIS A 234 15.47 2.14 -13.26
C HIS A 234 15.14 3.61 -12.95
N LEU A 235 15.24 4.04 -11.69
CA LEU A 235 14.78 5.34 -11.20
C LEU A 235 15.92 6.26 -10.72
N SER A 236 16.98 6.34 -11.52
CA SER A 236 18.21 7.06 -11.14
C SER A 236 18.05 8.56 -10.88
N LYS A 237 16.98 9.21 -11.35
CA LYS A 237 16.72 10.65 -11.13
C LYS A 237 15.65 10.93 -10.06
N THR A 238 14.99 9.89 -9.57
CA THR A 238 13.84 10.00 -8.68
C THR A 238 14.27 10.31 -7.25
N LYS A 239 13.57 11.27 -6.60
CA LYS A 239 13.71 11.55 -5.17
C LYS A 239 12.79 10.63 -4.34
N VAL A 240 13.12 10.42 -3.07
CA VAL A 240 12.38 9.52 -2.19
C VAL A 240 12.02 10.26 -0.90
N ILE A 241 10.76 10.16 -0.49
CA ILE A 241 10.27 10.69 0.77
C ILE A 241 9.84 9.53 1.67
N ILE A 242 10.31 9.56 2.92
CA ILE A 242 10.03 8.54 3.94
C ILE A 242 9.47 9.24 5.18
N LEU A 243 8.32 8.78 5.66
CA LEU A 243 7.73 9.21 6.91
C LEU A 243 7.94 8.15 7.98
N LEU A 244 8.52 8.57 9.10
CA LEU A 244 8.65 7.77 10.31
C LEU A 244 7.67 8.28 11.37
N ARG A 245 7.29 7.40 12.28
CA ARG A 245 6.36 7.67 13.39
C ARG A 245 6.88 6.99 14.63
N ASN A 246 6.51 7.45 15.83
CA ASN A 246 6.77 6.68 17.04
C ASN A 246 6.40 5.18 16.83
N PRO A 247 7.35 4.25 17.00
CA PRO A 247 7.19 2.85 16.57
C PRO A 247 6.09 2.13 17.34
N VAL A 248 5.86 2.48 18.61
CA VAL A 248 4.74 1.95 19.41
C VAL A 248 3.41 2.37 18.80
N ASN A 249 3.26 3.67 18.51
CA ASN A 249 2.04 4.20 17.90
C ASN A 249 1.82 3.66 16.47
N ARG A 250 2.89 3.43 15.69
CA ARG A 250 2.80 2.82 14.36
C ARG A 250 2.33 1.36 14.44
N SER A 251 2.96 0.55 15.29
CA SER A 251 2.60 -0.86 15.50
C SER A 251 1.14 -1.03 15.91
N ILE A 252 0.68 -0.24 16.89
CA ILE A 252 -0.73 -0.22 17.34
C ILE A 252 -1.65 0.13 16.16
N SER A 253 -1.31 1.18 15.42
CA SER A 253 -2.09 1.70 14.30
C SER A 253 -2.20 0.69 13.15
N GLU A 254 -1.14 -0.05 12.86
CA GLU A 254 -1.12 -1.08 11.81
C GLU A 254 -1.88 -2.32 12.22
N PHE A 255 -1.69 -2.80 13.45
CA PHE A 255 -2.40 -3.95 13.98
C PHE A 255 -3.91 -3.76 13.96
N TYR A 256 -4.41 -2.63 14.49
CA TYR A 256 -5.85 -2.37 14.49
C TYR A 256 -6.42 -2.08 13.10
N PHE A 257 -5.58 -1.56 12.18
CA PHE A 257 -5.97 -1.46 10.78
C PHE A 257 -6.14 -2.85 10.15
N ALA A 258 -5.20 -3.76 10.38
CA ALA A 258 -5.29 -5.15 9.90
C ALA A 258 -6.47 -5.90 10.54
N GLN A 259 -6.69 -5.75 11.86
CA GLN A 259 -7.87 -6.32 12.52
C GLN A 259 -9.19 -5.84 11.92
N LYS A 260 -9.31 -4.53 11.62
CA LYS A 260 -10.50 -3.96 11.00
C LYS A 260 -10.76 -4.60 9.63
N ILE A 261 -9.72 -4.78 8.82
CA ILE A 261 -9.82 -5.45 7.52
C ILE A 261 -10.25 -6.91 7.67
N LEU A 262 -9.71 -7.61 8.67
CA LEU A 262 -10.01 -9.02 8.94
C LEU A 262 -11.28 -9.21 9.79
N ASN A 263 -11.98 -8.13 10.16
CA ASN A 263 -13.14 -8.10 11.05
C ASN A 263 -12.93 -8.86 12.39
N ILE A 264 -11.71 -8.86 12.90
CA ILE A 264 -11.36 -9.46 14.20
C ILE A 264 -11.67 -8.43 15.28
N ARG A 265 -12.61 -8.74 16.18
CA ARG A 265 -12.98 -7.86 17.30
C ARG A 265 -12.54 -8.46 18.62
N SER A 266 -11.34 -8.08 19.08
CA SER A 266 -10.94 -8.27 20.47
C SER A 266 -10.11 -7.08 20.94
N PRO A 267 -10.60 -6.30 21.93
CA PRO A 267 -9.92 -5.10 22.40
C PRO A 267 -8.63 -5.40 23.19
N THR A 268 -8.53 -6.57 23.81
CA THR A 268 -7.35 -6.99 24.59
C THR A 268 -6.33 -7.77 23.77
N TYR A 269 -6.69 -8.22 22.56
CA TYR A 269 -5.85 -9.10 21.76
C TYR A 269 -4.50 -8.49 21.39
N PHE A 270 -4.41 -7.16 21.25
CA PHE A 270 -3.11 -6.52 21.06
C PHE A 270 -2.19 -6.76 22.26
N GLU A 271 -2.66 -6.46 23.46
CA GLU A 271 -1.86 -6.57 24.68
C GLU A 271 -1.52 -8.01 24.99
N GLU A 272 -2.48 -8.92 24.86
CA GLU A 272 -2.27 -10.37 25.01
C GLU A 272 -1.21 -10.88 24.03
N SER A 273 -1.25 -10.41 22.77
CA SER A 273 -0.27 -10.81 21.77
C SER A 273 1.11 -10.22 22.04
N VAL A 274 1.21 -8.98 22.54
CA VAL A 274 2.49 -8.39 22.98
C VAL A 274 3.05 -9.16 24.17
N ASP A 275 2.24 -9.39 25.20
CA ASP A 275 2.66 -10.12 26.40
C ASP A 275 3.07 -11.56 26.05
N SER A 276 2.34 -12.24 25.16
CA SER A 276 2.72 -13.56 24.65
C SER A 276 4.04 -13.52 23.89
N LEU A 277 4.25 -12.54 23.01
CA LEU A 277 5.47 -12.42 22.19
C LEU A 277 6.71 -12.10 23.04
N LEU A 278 6.56 -11.28 24.07
CA LEU A 278 7.69 -10.83 24.90
C LEU A 278 8.04 -11.82 26.01
N ASN A 279 7.08 -12.63 26.47
CA ASN A 279 7.28 -13.58 27.58
C ASN A 279 7.25 -15.05 27.13
N SER A 280 7.24 -15.35 25.82
CA SER A 280 7.28 -16.73 25.34
C SER A 280 8.59 -17.41 25.70
N GLU A 281 8.53 -18.59 26.34
CA GLU A 281 9.67 -19.51 26.48
C GLU A 281 9.96 -20.30 25.19
N ASP A 282 9.25 -19.99 24.10
CA ASP A 282 9.38 -20.66 22.80
C ASP A 282 10.80 -20.40 22.22
N PRO A 283 11.47 -21.43 21.66
CA PRO A 283 12.76 -21.28 20.98
C PRO A 283 12.78 -20.26 19.83
N CYS A 284 11.64 -19.70 19.38
CA CYS A 284 11.61 -18.53 18.49
C CYS A 284 11.32 -17.22 19.26
N SER A 285 12.22 -16.84 20.17
CA SER A 285 12.12 -15.53 20.86
C SER A 285 12.11 -14.37 19.86
N ILE A 286 11.47 -13.24 20.21
CA ILE A 286 11.48 -12.04 19.36
C ILE A 286 12.90 -11.60 18.98
N PHE A 287 13.89 -11.80 19.86
CA PHE A 287 15.29 -11.45 19.60
C PHE A 287 15.96 -12.37 18.57
N GLU A 288 15.64 -13.66 18.58
CA GLU A 288 16.09 -14.58 17.53
C GLU A 288 15.46 -14.24 16.19
N LEU A 289 14.14 -13.96 16.19
CA LEU A 289 13.43 -13.52 15.00
C LEU A 289 13.99 -12.21 14.45
N LEU A 290 14.31 -11.25 15.30
CA LEU A 290 14.97 -9.99 14.92
C LEU A 290 16.37 -10.22 14.37
N SER A 291 17.13 -11.14 14.95
CA SER A 291 18.46 -11.51 14.45
C SER A 291 18.38 -12.09 13.05
N ARG A 292 17.48 -13.05 12.83
CA ARG A 292 17.19 -13.62 11.50
C ARG A 292 16.72 -12.54 10.53
N PHE A 293 15.75 -11.72 10.95
CA PHE A 293 15.20 -10.61 10.19
C PHE A 293 16.29 -9.62 9.75
N SER A 294 17.20 -9.26 10.64
CA SER A 294 18.32 -8.36 10.33
C SER A 294 19.25 -8.94 9.27
N LEU A 295 19.58 -10.24 9.36
CA LEU A 295 20.44 -10.92 8.39
C LEU A 295 19.79 -10.94 7.00
N TYR A 296 18.48 -11.19 6.92
CA TYR A 296 17.74 -11.20 5.66
C TYR A 296 17.79 -9.87 4.91
N LEU A 297 17.83 -8.75 5.65
CA LEU A 297 17.85 -7.42 5.06
C LEU A 297 19.25 -6.94 4.66
N THR A 298 20.31 -7.53 5.22
CA THR A 298 21.69 -7.09 4.99
C THR A 298 22.49 -7.93 3.99
N ASP A 299 22.09 -9.17 3.72
CA ASP A 299 22.80 -10.08 2.80
C ASP A 299 22.13 -10.12 1.41
N GLU A 300 22.89 -9.86 0.34
CA GLU A 300 22.36 -9.84 -1.04
C GLU A 300 21.82 -11.21 -1.49
N THR A 301 22.42 -12.30 -1.03
CA THR A 301 21.95 -13.67 -1.27
C THR A 301 20.60 -13.91 -0.59
N SER A 302 20.45 -13.40 0.63
CA SER A 302 19.24 -13.48 1.45
C SER A 302 18.13 -12.51 0.97
N LEU A 303 18.48 -11.37 0.36
CA LEU A 303 17.52 -10.46 -0.26
C LEU A 303 16.70 -11.11 -1.38
N LYS A 304 17.25 -12.14 -2.04
CA LYS A 304 16.51 -12.96 -3.02
C LYS A 304 15.42 -13.83 -2.38
N GLN A 305 15.53 -14.11 -1.08
CA GLN A 305 14.63 -14.97 -0.29
C GLN A 305 13.64 -14.18 0.59
N VAL A 306 13.68 -12.83 0.54
CA VAL A 306 12.76 -11.92 1.25
C VAL A 306 11.26 -12.22 1.08
N PRO A 307 10.76 -12.79 -0.05
CA PRO A 307 9.34 -13.17 -0.14
C PRO A 307 8.87 -14.11 0.97
N ASN A 308 9.77 -14.90 1.56
CA ASN A 308 9.40 -15.94 2.53
C ASN A 308 9.12 -15.42 3.95
N PHE A 309 9.57 -14.23 4.35
CA PHE A 309 9.48 -13.82 5.76
C PHE A 309 8.06 -13.37 6.16
N TYR A 310 7.35 -12.63 5.30
CA TYR A 310 5.93 -12.30 5.52
C TYR A 310 4.97 -13.40 5.05
N GLN A 311 5.48 -14.43 4.38
CA GLN A 311 4.72 -15.62 3.96
C GLN A 311 4.93 -16.82 4.89
N ASP A 312 5.87 -16.73 5.85
CA ASP A 312 6.10 -17.77 6.86
C ASP A 312 4.82 -17.94 7.69
N GLU A 313 4.21 -19.11 7.60
CA GLU A 313 2.97 -19.42 8.30
C GLU A 313 3.10 -19.22 9.82
N LYS A 314 4.27 -19.45 10.43
CA LYS A 314 4.48 -19.23 11.86
C LYS A 314 4.45 -17.74 12.22
N ILE A 315 4.92 -16.88 11.32
CA ILE A 315 4.90 -15.42 11.48
C ILE A 315 3.47 -14.89 11.24
N LEU A 316 2.77 -15.42 10.24
CA LEU A 316 1.37 -15.08 9.96
C LEU A 316 0.40 -15.60 11.03
N GLN A 317 0.71 -16.72 11.69
CA GLN A 317 -0.01 -17.25 12.86
C GLN A 317 0.19 -16.34 14.08
N ASN A 318 1.40 -15.78 14.26
CA ASN A 318 1.68 -14.75 15.26
C ASN A 318 1.20 -13.37 14.79
N GLY A 319 -0.12 -13.19 14.72
CA GLY A 319 -0.80 -12.05 14.07
C GLY A 319 -0.41 -10.63 14.53
N ILE A 320 0.45 -10.46 15.55
CA ILE A 320 1.04 -9.16 15.94
C ILE A 320 2.44 -8.92 15.37
N LEU A 321 3.19 -9.97 15.08
CA LEU A 321 4.62 -9.90 14.82
C LEU A 321 4.97 -9.05 13.58
N PRO A 322 4.31 -9.19 12.42
CA PRO A 322 4.54 -8.31 11.27
C PRO A 322 4.42 -6.81 11.60
N HIS A 323 3.49 -6.46 12.50
CA HIS A 323 3.22 -5.08 12.90
C HIS A 323 4.29 -4.50 13.82
N ILE A 324 4.94 -5.34 14.61
CA ILE A 324 6.08 -4.94 15.44
C ILE A 324 7.35 -4.88 14.58
N LEU A 325 7.58 -5.88 13.72
CA LEU A 325 8.75 -5.95 12.87
C LEU A 325 8.85 -4.78 11.89
N GLY A 326 7.73 -4.37 11.29
CA GLY A 326 7.65 -3.19 10.41
C GLY A 326 8.01 -1.85 11.09
N SER A 327 8.14 -1.82 12.42
CA SER A 327 8.50 -0.63 13.21
C SER A 327 9.99 -0.55 13.56
N PHE A 328 10.81 -1.58 13.27
CA PHE A 328 12.27 -1.50 13.45
C PHE A 328 12.94 -0.83 12.25
N TYR A 329 12.71 0.48 12.10
CA TYR A 329 13.11 1.26 10.92
C TYR A 329 14.59 1.15 10.55
N ILE A 330 15.48 1.03 11.55
CA ILE A 330 16.94 0.96 11.33
C ILE A 330 17.34 -0.14 10.36
N TYR A 331 16.67 -1.30 10.40
CA TYR A 331 17.01 -2.41 9.53
C TYR A 331 16.62 -2.13 8.08
N TYR A 332 15.40 -1.64 7.86
CA TYR A 332 14.93 -1.28 6.53
C TYR A 332 15.74 -0.13 5.94
N LEU A 333 16.01 0.92 6.71
CA LEU A 333 16.74 2.09 6.23
C LEU A 333 18.20 1.77 5.92
N LYS A 334 18.89 0.93 6.71
CA LYS A 334 20.24 0.46 6.35
C LYS A 334 20.24 -0.31 5.02
N ALA A 335 19.27 -1.21 4.84
CA ALA A 335 19.13 -1.98 3.60
C ALA A 335 18.76 -1.10 2.39
N TRP A 336 18.12 0.03 2.62
CA TRP A 336 17.61 0.92 1.58
C TRP A 336 18.56 2.02 1.16
N LEU A 337 19.12 2.73 2.13
CA LEU A 337 19.89 3.96 1.89
C LEU A 337 21.24 3.66 1.23
N GLN A 338 21.65 2.40 1.17
CA GLN A 338 22.78 1.99 0.31
C GLN A 338 22.48 2.12 -1.20
N TYR A 339 21.22 2.18 -1.61
CA TYR A 339 20.81 2.25 -3.03
C TYR A 339 20.43 3.66 -3.50
N PHE A 340 20.34 4.63 -2.61
CA PHE A 340 19.99 6.01 -2.92
C PHE A 340 20.99 6.96 -2.28
N SER A 341 21.45 7.96 -3.02
CA SER A 341 22.29 9.01 -2.42
C SER A 341 21.48 9.79 -1.38
N LYS A 342 22.13 10.19 -0.27
CA LYS A 342 21.49 10.93 0.84
C LYS A 342 20.70 12.15 0.35
N GLU A 343 21.21 12.83 -0.67
CA GLU A 343 20.64 14.04 -1.27
C GLU A 343 19.31 13.80 -2.02
N LYS A 344 19.02 12.54 -2.36
CA LYS A 344 17.76 12.13 -3.00
C LYS A 344 16.75 11.61 -2.00
N VAL A 345 17.04 11.62 -0.69
CA VAL A 345 16.16 11.08 0.33
C VAL A 345 15.78 12.16 1.34
N LEU A 346 14.49 12.34 1.55
CA LEU A 346 13.94 13.16 2.62
C LEU A 346 13.26 12.27 3.65
N ILE A 347 13.71 12.36 4.89
CA ILE A 347 13.09 11.66 6.03
C ILE A 347 12.32 12.68 6.87
N LEU A 348 11.06 12.38 7.14
CA LEU A 348 10.13 13.22 7.88
C LEU A 348 9.61 12.51 9.13
N GLN A 349 9.33 13.30 10.17
CA GLN A 349 8.61 12.84 11.35
C GLN A 349 7.12 13.05 11.14
N SER A 350 6.32 12.02 11.40
CA SER A 350 4.86 12.09 11.29
C SER A 350 4.29 13.08 12.30
N GLU A 351 4.84 13.07 13.52
CA GLU A 351 4.46 13.98 14.59
C GLU A 351 4.59 15.44 14.14
N ASP A 352 5.70 15.79 13.51
CA ASP A 352 5.94 17.11 12.93
C ASP A 352 4.95 17.44 11.80
N LEU A 353 4.67 16.47 10.90
CA LEU A 353 3.70 16.68 9.81
C LEU A 353 2.32 17.08 10.35
N PHE A 354 1.92 16.57 11.51
CA PHE A 354 0.63 16.87 12.11
C PHE A 354 0.63 18.10 13.03
N GLN A 355 1.72 18.34 13.75
CA GLN A 355 1.82 19.46 14.71
C GLN A 355 2.21 20.78 14.03
N LYS A 356 3.08 20.72 13.02
CA LYS A 356 3.61 21.88 12.29
C LYS A 356 3.62 21.62 10.77
N PRO A 357 2.44 21.36 10.16
CA PRO A 357 2.34 20.96 8.76
C PRO A 357 2.94 21.97 7.78
N VAL A 358 2.83 23.28 8.05
CA VAL A 358 3.37 24.33 7.19
C VAL A 358 4.89 24.21 7.07
N GLU A 359 5.60 24.15 8.20
CA GLU A 359 7.06 24.02 8.22
C GLU A 359 7.54 22.72 7.56
N VAL A 360 6.81 21.62 7.75
CA VAL A 360 7.14 20.34 7.11
C VAL A 360 6.93 20.42 5.60
N MET A 361 5.85 21.04 5.15
CA MET A 361 5.57 21.17 3.72
C MET A 361 6.53 22.14 3.03
N GLU A 362 6.99 23.20 3.69
CA GLU A 362 8.07 24.06 3.19
C GLU A 362 9.35 23.27 2.93
N LYS A 363 9.78 22.43 3.89
CA LYS A 363 10.92 21.53 3.70
C LYS A 363 10.71 20.56 2.54
N VAL A 364 9.50 20.05 2.37
CA VAL A 364 9.16 19.15 1.26
C VAL A 364 9.24 19.90 -0.09
N TYR A 365 8.70 21.11 -0.19
CA TYR A 365 8.76 21.90 -1.42
C TYR A 365 10.19 22.30 -1.76
N GLU A 366 10.99 22.74 -0.78
CA GLU A 366 12.41 23.01 -0.94
C GLU A 366 13.15 21.77 -1.45
N PHE A 367 12.95 20.62 -0.79
CA PHE A 367 13.53 19.35 -1.21
C PHE A 367 13.12 18.97 -2.64
N LEU A 368 11.90 19.26 -3.07
CA LEU A 368 11.42 18.99 -4.42
C LEU A 368 11.83 20.05 -5.45
N GLY A 369 12.37 21.20 -5.01
CA GLY A 369 12.70 22.34 -5.88
C GLY A 369 11.46 23.08 -6.40
N LEU A 370 10.40 23.12 -5.58
CA LEU A 370 9.14 23.82 -5.88
C LEU A 370 9.01 25.08 -5.03
N ALA A 371 8.24 26.04 -5.56
CA ALA A 371 7.79 27.16 -4.76
C ALA A 371 6.84 26.69 -3.65
N THR A 372 6.89 27.34 -2.49
CA THR A 372 5.96 27.05 -1.39
C THR A 372 4.51 27.26 -1.82
N HIS A 373 3.65 26.31 -1.46
CA HIS A 373 2.21 26.39 -1.68
C HIS A 373 1.49 25.99 -0.40
N ALA A 374 1.17 26.97 0.45
CA ALA A 374 0.45 26.71 1.68
C ALA A 374 -1.03 26.40 1.41
N LEU A 375 -1.53 25.31 2.00
CA LEU A 375 -2.95 24.99 1.99
C LEU A 375 -3.69 25.75 3.09
N SER A 376 -4.97 26.04 2.86
CA SER A 376 -5.84 26.62 3.89
C SER A 376 -6.00 25.72 5.10
N GLN A 377 -5.96 24.40 4.90
CA GLN A 377 -6.05 23.41 5.96
C GLN A 377 -5.27 22.15 5.62
N TYR A 378 -4.59 21.60 6.63
CA TYR A 378 -3.87 20.33 6.55
C TYR A 378 -4.63 19.26 7.34
N HIS A 379 -5.45 18.47 6.64
CA HIS A 379 -6.26 17.43 7.26
C HIS A 379 -5.47 16.13 7.48
N ASN A 380 -5.54 15.59 8.70
CA ASN A 380 -5.12 14.23 8.96
C ASN A 380 -6.08 13.25 8.26
N SER A 381 -5.60 12.60 7.21
CA SER A 381 -6.36 11.64 6.42
C SER A 381 -6.40 10.27 7.09
N ASN A 382 -7.59 9.66 7.14
CA ASN A 382 -7.86 8.37 7.81
C ASN A 382 -7.48 8.34 9.31
N PRO A 383 -7.95 9.31 10.12
CA PRO A 383 -7.75 9.26 11.56
C PRO A 383 -8.60 8.11 12.11
N ASN A 384 -7.95 7.04 12.58
CA ASN A 384 -8.64 5.95 13.27
C ASN A 384 -8.42 6.10 14.78
N THR A 385 -9.49 5.86 15.53
CA THR A 385 -9.43 5.64 16.97
C THR A 385 -9.23 4.16 17.25
N TYR A 386 -8.34 3.85 18.18
CA TYR A 386 -8.00 2.49 18.56
C TYR A 386 -8.41 2.24 20.02
N PRO A 387 -8.68 0.99 20.42
CA PRO A 387 -8.78 0.64 21.83
C PRO A 387 -7.58 1.16 22.61
N LEU A 388 -7.83 1.63 23.82
CA LEU A 388 -6.79 2.13 24.70
C LEU A 388 -5.85 0.98 25.06
N VAL A 389 -4.58 1.09 24.68
CA VAL A 389 -3.52 0.16 25.07
C VAL A 389 -2.95 0.61 26.41
N SER A 390 -2.84 -0.32 27.36
CA SER A 390 -2.39 -0.07 28.72
C SER A 390 -0.99 0.52 28.78
N LYS A 391 -0.72 1.30 29.84
CA LYS A 391 0.61 1.86 30.10
C LYS A 391 1.67 0.77 30.25
N LYS A 392 1.32 -0.37 30.84
CA LYS A 392 2.22 -1.53 30.96
C LYS A 392 2.68 -2.01 29.57
N CYS A 393 1.74 -2.29 28.69
CA CYS A 393 2.03 -2.75 27.33
C CYS A 393 2.85 -1.71 26.54
N ARG A 394 2.49 -0.42 26.61
CA ARG A 394 3.26 0.66 25.98
C ARG A 394 4.71 0.70 26.49
N ASN A 395 4.92 0.67 27.81
CA ASN A 395 6.27 0.67 28.39
C ASN A 395 7.09 -0.54 27.94
N GLN A 396 6.49 -1.73 27.84
CA GLN A 396 7.18 -2.93 27.33
C GLN A 396 7.64 -2.73 25.88
N MET A 397 6.78 -2.18 25.02
CA MET A 397 7.14 -1.88 23.64
C MET A 397 8.17 -0.75 23.51
N GLU A 398 8.07 0.30 24.32
CA GLU A 398 9.07 1.38 24.37
C GLU A 398 10.44 0.83 24.74
N ASN A 399 10.51 -0.04 25.76
CA ASN A 399 11.76 -0.71 26.14
C ASN A 399 12.30 -1.61 25.02
N LEU A 400 11.42 -2.33 24.31
CA LEU A 400 11.81 -3.14 23.15
C LEU A 400 12.44 -2.28 22.04
N PHE A 401 11.81 -1.15 21.68
CA PHE A 401 12.27 -0.32 20.55
C PHE A 401 13.44 0.61 20.90
N ARG A 402 13.60 0.99 22.17
CA ARG A 402 14.60 1.98 22.62
C ARG A 402 16.02 1.79 22.05
N PRO A 403 16.67 0.61 22.15
CA PRO A 403 18.03 0.46 21.62
C PRO A 403 18.10 0.62 20.09
N TYR A 404 17.01 0.32 19.37
CA TYR A 404 16.94 0.45 17.92
C TYR A 404 16.60 1.88 17.48
N ASN A 405 15.80 2.60 18.26
CA ASN A 405 15.55 4.02 18.07
C ASN A 405 16.83 4.83 18.26
N GLN A 406 17.63 4.52 19.29
CA GLN A 406 18.92 5.18 19.52
C GLN A 406 19.91 4.93 18.36
N GLN A 407 19.94 3.69 17.83
CA GLN A 407 20.72 3.38 16.63
C GLN A 407 20.22 4.14 15.40
N LEU A 408 18.91 4.29 15.25
CA LEU A 408 18.29 5.04 14.17
C LEU A 408 18.62 6.53 14.25
N GLU A 409 18.50 7.13 15.42
CA GLU A 409 18.85 8.54 15.66
C GLU A 409 20.32 8.81 15.32
N SER A 410 21.21 7.93 15.78
CA SER A 410 22.64 8.01 15.45
C SER A 410 22.92 7.82 13.96
N TYR A 411 22.22 6.88 13.31
CA TYR A 411 22.43 6.58 11.89
C TYR A 411 21.93 7.71 10.97
N LEU A 412 20.83 8.36 11.35
CA LEU A 412 20.23 9.44 10.55
C LEU A 412 20.74 10.82 10.92
N ASP A 413 21.41 10.97 12.07
CA ASP A 413 21.72 12.26 12.68
C ASP A 413 20.45 13.11 12.90
N MET A 414 19.43 12.46 13.45
CA MET A 414 18.10 13.04 13.70
C MET A 414 17.60 12.61 15.06
N GLN A 415 17.00 13.52 15.83
CA GLN A 415 16.40 13.20 17.13
C GLN A 415 14.88 13.03 16.96
N PHE A 416 14.33 11.93 17.47
CA PHE A 416 12.90 11.62 17.39
C PHE A 416 12.18 11.72 18.73
N ASN A 417 12.90 11.57 19.85
CA ASN A 417 12.35 11.60 21.21
C ASN A 417 11.22 10.57 21.44
N TRP A 418 11.37 9.36 20.88
CA TRP A 418 10.37 8.29 20.92
C TRP A 418 10.49 7.30 22.07
#